data_AF-A0A3B5MQL5-F1
#
_entry.id   AF-A0A3B5MQL5-F1
#
_cell.length_a   1.000
_cell.length_b   1.000
_cell.length_c   1.000
_cell.angle_alpha   90.00
_cell.angle_beta   90.00
_cell.angle_gamma   90.00
#
_symmetry.space_group_name_H-M   'P 1'
#
loop_
_entity.id
_entity.type
_entity.pdbx_description
1 polymer ?
#
loop_
_entity_poly.entity_id
_entity_poly.type
_entity_poly.pdbx_seq_one_letter_code
_entity_poly.pdbx_strand_id
1 'polypeptide(L)'
;NLEYYFTSIGFKVNVVFFPEFDPPSNHTPCVMQMQTLTAAFLFSLESQTTIGYGFRCITEECPVAIILLILQLVITMLMEIFITGTFLAKIARPKKRSETVKFSQHAVVSTYEGQPCLMIRVANMRKSLLLGCQVTGKLLQTSLTKEGETVRMDQRNVPFQVDTSSESPFLILPLTFYHIIDDNSPLRAWAAKELADFELLVIMSATIEPTSATCQVRTSYLPDEILWGYEFPPVVSLSQSGKYVADFSFFDKVAKTKTTPIFKSSSLQHEYQKSEDFLCSL
;
A
#
# COMPACT_ATOMS: atom_id res chain seq x y z
N ASN A 1 -3.45 14.98 22.16
CA ASN A 1 -2.61 14.09 23.00
C ASN A 1 -1.14 14.53 23.02
N LEU A 2 -0.48 14.74 21.88
CA LEU A 2 0.91 15.24 21.84
C LEU A 2 1.05 16.66 22.42
N GLU A 3 0.18 17.58 21.97
CA GLU A 3 0.17 19.00 22.37
C GLU A 3 0.08 19.20 23.89
N TYR A 4 -0.84 18.49 24.56
CA TYR A 4 -0.98 18.45 26.03
C TYR A 4 0.28 17.97 26.75
N TYR A 5 0.99 16.99 26.19
CA TYR A 5 2.24 16.47 26.77
C TYR A 5 3.36 17.52 26.71
N PHE A 6 3.37 18.36 25.67
CA PHE A 6 4.38 19.39 25.47
C PHE A 6 4.12 20.67 26.28
N THR A 7 2.86 21.04 26.48
CA THR A 7 2.50 22.10 27.44
C THR A 7 2.88 21.68 28.87
N SER A 8 2.78 20.38 29.18
CA SER A 8 3.21 19.82 30.48
C SER A 8 4.74 19.86 30.66
N ILE A 9 5.53 19.66 29.61
CA ILE A 9 7.00 19.76 29.66
C ILE A 9 7.46 21.21 29.85
N GLY A 10 6.90 22.16 29.08
CA GLY A 10 7.22 23.58 29.23
C GLY A 10 6.84 24.13 30.62
N PHE A 11 5.69 23.69 31.15
CA PHE A 11 5.26 24.02 32.51
C PHE A 11 6.21 23.45 33.58
N LYS A 12 6.70 22.21 33.43
CA LYS A 12 7.64 21.59 34.38
C LYS A 12 9.00 22.28 34.41
N VAL A 13 9.48 22.82 33.29
CA VAL A 13 10.75 23.59 33.24
C VAL A 13 10.66 24.87 34.07
N ASN A 14 9.52 25.56 34.04
CA ASN A 14 9.33 26.80 34.81
C ASN A 14 8.98 26.55 36.27
N VAL A 15 8.16 25.55 36.60
CA VAL A 15 7.69 25.32 37.98
C VAL A 15 8.77 24.78 38.91
N VAL A 16 9.77 24.06 38.39
CA VAL A 16 10.81 23.41 39.22
C VAL A 16 11.84 24.41 39.78
N PHE A 17 11.94 25.63 39.22
CA PHE A 17 13.06 26.53 39.51
C PHE A 17 12.70 27.90 40.11
N PHE A 18 11.43 28.16 40.47
CA PHE A 18 11.06 29.38 41.19
C PHE A 18 10.70 29.07 42.65
N PRO A 19 11.64 29.19 43.60
CA PRO A 19 11.33 29.19 45.01
C PRO A 19 10.84 30.58 45.44
N GLU A 20 9.92 30.55 46.40
CA GLU A 20 9.36 31.67 47.20
C GLU A 20 8.17 32.44 46.61
N PHE A 21 6.98 31.96 46.99
CA PHE A 21 5.69 32.64 46.80
C PHE A 21 5.45 33.79 47.80
N ASP A 22 6.31 33.98 48.80
CA ASP A 22 6.20 35.03 49.83
C ASP A 22 7.55 35.79 49.99
N PRO A 23 7.89 36.69 49.06
CA PRO A 23 9.07 37.52 49.22
C PRO A 23 8.85 38.68 50.22
N PRO A 24 9.91 39.16 50.90
CA PRO A 24 9.82 40.30 51.80
C PRO A 24 9.45 41.60 51.06
N SER A 25 8.86 42.57 51.77
CA SER A 25 8.22 43.78 51.21
C SER A 25 9.12 44.70 50.35
N ASN A 26 10.43 44.47 50.33
CA ASN A 26 11.43 45.21 49.53
C ASN A 26 12.05 44.37 48.40
N HIS A 27 11.44 43.26 48.01
CA HIS A 27 11.95 42.40 46.97
C HIS A 27 11.45 42.80 45.58
N THR A 28 12.37 43.03 44.66
CA THR A 28 12.08 43.20 43.22
C THR A 28 11.85 41.82 42.60
N PRO A 29 10.67 41.52 42.04
CA PRO A 29 10.37 40.19 41.53
C PRO A 29 11.12 39.90 40.23
N CYS A 30 11.57 38.65 40.05
CA CYS A 30 12.17 38.18 38.80
C CYS A 30 11.20 38.19 37.61
N VAL A 31 9.91 37.99 37.88
CA VAL A 31 8.82 38.02 36.89
C VAL A 31 7.65 38.78 37.49
N MET A 32 7.21 39.82 36.79
CA MET A 32 6.09 40.66 37.22
C MET A 32 4.78 39.87 37.19
N GLN A 33 3.90 40.13 38.16
CA GLN A 33 2.53 39.58 38.23
C GLN A 33 2.46 38.04 38.28
N MET A 34 3.49 37.39 38.83
CA MET A 34 3.59 35.94 38.99
C MET A 34 3.37 35.51 40.45
N GLN A 35 2.15 35.73 40.96
CA GLN A 35 1.81 35.51 42.38
C GLN A 35 1.21 34.14 42.69
N THR A 36 0.85 33.36 41.66
CA THR A 36 0.19 32.06 41.81
C THR A 36 0.77 31.04 40.85
N LEU A 37 0.62 29.74 41.16
CA LEU A 37 1.00 28.66 40.24
C LEU A 37 0.28 28.80 38.88
N THR A 38 -0.96 29.29 38.89
CA THR A 38 -1.72 29.59 37.68
C THR A 38 -1.08 30.72 36.88
N ALA A 39 -0.62 31.80 37.53
CA ALA A 39 0.10 32.87 36.85
C ALA A 39 1.42 32.37 36.25
N ALA A 40 2.13 31.48 36.95
CA ALA A 40 3.33 30.82 36.45
C ALA A 40 3.04 29.94 35.22
N PHE A 41 1.95 29.16 35.24
CA PHE A 41 1.48 28.39 34.08
C PHE A 41 1.19 29.29 32.89
N LEU A 42 0.47 30.40 33.11
CA LEU A 42 0.10 31.34 32.06
C LEU A 42 1.34 32.04 31.47
N PHE A 43 2.29 32.46 32.29
CA PHE A 43 3.57 33.01 31.80
C PHE A 43 4.32 31.97 30.96
N SER A 44 4.45 30.73 31.45
CA SER A 44 5.07 29.63 30.69
C SER A 44 4.37 29.40 29.36
N LEU A 45 3.04 29.44 29.31
CA LEU A 45 2.25 29.30 28.08
C LEU A 45 2.52 30.47 27.14
N GLU A 46 2.38 31.70 27.62
CA GLU A 46 2.59 32.93 26.85
C GLU A 46 3.98 32.98 26.19
N SER A 47 5.03 32.59 26.94
CA SER A 47 6.39 32.52 26.43
C SER A 47 6.59 31.35 25.46
N GLN A 48 6.05 30.16 25.76
CA GLN A 48 6.21 28.98 24.91
C GLN A 48 5.49 29.13 23.56
N THR A 49 4.29 29.70 23.55
CA THR A 49 3.52 29.92 22.32
C THR A 49 3.82 31.27 21.66
N THR A 50 4.82 32.01 22.17
CA THR A 50 5.24 33.33 21.70
C THR A 50 4.10 34.36 21.58
N ILE A 51 3.04 34.21 22.38
CA ILE A 51 1.92 35.15 22.42
C ILE A 51 2.34 36.44 23.14
N GLY A 52 2.99 36.27 24.32
CA GLY A 52 3.55 37.36 25.11
C GLY A 52 2.62 38.55 25.32
N TYR A 53 1.52 38.37 26.07
CA TYR A 53 0.56 39.47 26.33
C TYR A 53 1.20 40.68 27.03
N GLY A 54 2.35 40.50 27.67
CA GLY A 54 3.14 41.57 28.28
C GLY A 54 2.69 41.96 29.69
N PHE A 55 1.56 41.42 30.17
CA PHE A 55 1.10 41.61 31.55
C PHE A 55 2.01 40.88 32.57
N ARG A 56 2.61 39.76 32.16
CA ARG A 56 3.64 39.01 32.91
C ARG A 56 4.94 39.12 32.14
N CYS A 57 5.93 39.80 32.71
CA CYS A 57 7.20 40.05 32.05
C CYS A 57 8.38 39.75 32.98
N ILE A 58 9.47 39.26 32.39
CA ILE A 58 10.73 39.02 33.09
C ILE A 58 11.45 40.35 33.36
N THR A 59 12.13 40.45 34.50
CA THR A 59 12.94 41.61 34.89
C THR A 59 14.45 41.30 34.77
N GLU A 60 15.30 42.32 34.72
CA GLU A 60 16.77 42.15 34.71
C GLU A 60 17.37 41.70 36.05
N GLU A 61 16.57 41.61 37.11
CA GLU A 61 17.01 41.34 38.49
C GLU A 61 17.59 39.92 38.67
N CYS A 62 17.07 38.95 37.91
CA CYS A 62 17.36 37.54 38.12
C CYS A 62 17.93 36.87 36.85
N PRO A 63 19.27 36.75 36.72
CA PRO A 63 19.90 36.09 35.58
C PRO A 63 19.45 34.63 35.39
N VAL A 64 19.12 33.95 36.49
CA VAL A 64 18.59 32.57 36.47
C VAL A 64 17.27 32.50 35.70
N ALA A 65 16.36 33.46 35.91
CA ALA A 65 15.09 33.50 35.19
C ALA A 65 15.30 33.69 33.68
N ILE A 66 16.28 34.51 33.29
CA ILE A 66 16.62 34.77 31.88
C ILE A 66 17.16 33.49 31.23
N ILE A 67 18.07 32.78 31.90
CA ILE A 67 18.63 31.51 31.41
C ILE A 67 17.53 30.45 31.27
N LEU A 68 16.61 30.36 32.22
CA LEU A 68 15.47 29.43 32.16
C LEU A 68 14.55 29.74 30.98
N LEU A 69 14.24 31.02 30.74
CA LEU A 69 13.45 31.44 29.59
C LEU A 69 14.16 31.08 28.27
N ILE A 70 15.46 31.32 28.16
CA ILE A 70 16.24 30.93 26.98
C ILE A 70 16.19 29.41 26.76
N LEU A 71 16.40 28.63 27.82
CA LEU A 71 16.35 27.17 27.75
C LEU A 71 14.96 26.68 27.32
N GLN A 72 13.90 27.27 27.88
CA GLN A 72 12.52 26.97 27.49
C GLN A 72 12.29 27.23 26.00
N LEU A 73 12.76 28.38 25.48
CA LEU A 73 12.61 28.71 24.06
C LEU A 73 13.36 27.74 23.16
N VAL A 74 14.60 27.36 23.51
CA VAL A 74 15.38 26.36 22.75
C VAL A 74 14.67 25.01 22.72
N ILE A 75 14.21 24.51 23.87
CA ILE A 75 13.49 23.23 23.95
C ILE A 75 12.20 23.30 23.14
N THR A 76 11.48 24.43 23.21
CA THR A 76 10.23 24.65 22.46
C THR A 76 10.47 24.58 20.96
N MET A 77 11.47 25.29 20.45
CA MET A 77 11.84 25.29 19.04
C MET A 77 12.20 23.89 18.53
N LEU A 78 12.98 23.13 19.30
CA LEU A 78 13.34 21.75 18.94
C LEU A 78 12.12 20.84 18.85
N MET A 79 11.18 20.99 19.78
CA MET A 79 9.92 20.22 19.77
C MET A 79 9.04 20.62 18.58
N GLU A 80 8.92 21.92 18.28
CA GLU A 80 8.13 22.41 17.14
C GLU A 80 8.67 21.88 15.81
N ILE A 81 10.00 21.88 15.62
CA ILE A 81 10.66 21.27 14.46
C ILE A 81 10.29 19.79 14.34
N PHE A 82 10.32 19.04 15.45
CA PHE A 82 9.99 17.62 15.43
C PHE A 82 8.52 17.34 15.10
N ILE A 83 7.60 18.10 15.68
CA ILE A 83 6.16 17.97 15.43
C ILE A 83 5.84 18.30 13.97
N THR A 84 6.31 19.44 13.49
CA THR A 84 6.08 19.89 12.12
C THR A 84 6.72 18.93 11.12
N GLY A 85 7.95 18.48 11.38
CA GLY A 85 8.65 17.49 10.56
C GLY A 85 7.90 16.15 10.50
N THR A 86 7.41 15.65 11.63
CA THR A 86 6.63 14.40 11.69
C THR A 86 5.28 14.54 10.98
N PHE A 87 4.61 15.69 11.15
CA PHE A 87 3.35 15.99 10.49
C PHE A 87 3.50 16.05 8.97
N LEU A 88 4.50 16.78 8.47
CA LEU A 88 4.82 16.85 7.05
C LEU A 88 5.20 15.48 6.49
N ALA A 89 6.03 14.71 7.20
CA ALA A 89 6.38 13.35 6.80
C ALA A 89 5.16 12.42 6.72
N LYS A 90 4.18 12.58 7.61
CA LYS A 90 2.93 11.80 7.59
C LYS A 90 2.03 12.19 6.42
N ILE A 91 1.94 13.48 6.09
CA ILE A 91 1.17 13.97 4.94
C ILE A 91 1.83 13.57 3.62
N ALA A 92 3.16 13.57 3.56
CA ALA A 92 3.91 13.17 2.38
C ALA A 92 3.79 11.68 2.06
N ARG A 93 3.36 10.83 3.01
CA ARG A 93 3.17 9.39 2.77
C ARG A 93 1.93 9.13 1.90
N PRO A 94 2.07 8.54 0.71
CA PRO A 94 0.97 8.26 -0.20
C PRO A 94 0.17 7.01 0.25
N LYS A 95 -0.54 7.08 1.38
CA LYS A 95 -1.17 5.88 1.98
C LYS A 95 -2.50 5.47 1.34
N LYS A 96 -3.16 6.34 0.58
CA LYS A 96 -4.54 6.13 0.08
C LYS A 96 -4.65 5.71 -1.39
N ARG A 97 -3.53 5.48 -2.09
CA ARG A 97 -3.59 5.24 -3.54
C ARG A 97 -3.66 3.76 -3.94
N SER A 98 -3.30 2.84 -3.04
CA SER A 98 -3.55 1.41 -3.25
C SER A 98 -5.05 1.09 -3.34
N GLU A 99 -5.91 1.88 -2.69
CA GLU A 99 -7.37 1.74 -2.74
C GLU A 99 -7.99 2.17 -4.09
N THR A 100 -7.23 2.84 -4.96
CA THR A 100 -7.74 3.34 -6.25
C THR A 100 -7.38 2.46 -7.44
N VAL A 101 -6.68 1.35 -7.22
CA VAL A 101 -6.45 0.34 -8.25
C VAL A 101 -7.35 -0.84 -7.92
N LYS A 102 -8.12 -1.29 -8.90
CA LYS A 102 -9.03 -2.42 -8.74
C LYS A 102 -8.56 -3.59 -9.59
N PHE A 103 -8.55 -4.77 -8.99
CA PHE A 103 -8.43 -6.05 -9.66
C PHE A 103 -9.82 -6.64 -9.91
N SER A 104 -9.96 -7.46 -10.94
CA SER A 104 -11.19 -8.26 -11.14
C SER A 104 -11.43 -9.17 -9.95
N GLN A 105 -12.69 -9.36 -9.57
CA GLN A 105 -13.05 -10.27 -8.48
C GLN A 105 -12.64 -11.73 -8.74
N HIS A 106 -12.70 -12.16 -9.99
CA HIS A 106 -12.28 -13.50 -10.41
C HIS A 106 -11.09 -13.38 -11.36
N ALA A 107 -10.25 -14.40 -11.38
CA ALA A 107 -9.36 -14.65 -12.50
C ALA A 107 -10.04 -15.63 -13.45
N VAL A 108 -9.68 -15.60 -14.73
CA VAL A 108 -10.30 -16.50 -15.72
C VAL A 108 -9.24 -17.22 -16.54
N VAL A 109 -9.52 -18.44 -16.96
CA VAL A 109 -8.65 -19.20 -17.86
C VAL A 109 -9.36 -19.40 -19.19
N SER A 110 -8.78 -18.86 -20.26
CA SER A 110 -9.26 -19.01 -21.63
C SER A 110 -8.10 -19.28 -22.59
N THR A 111 -8.44 -19.59 -23.84
CA THR A 111 -7.43 -19.72 -24.90
C THR A 111 -7.12 -18.35 -25.49
N TYR A 112 -5.84 -17.97 -25.50
CA TYR A 112 -5.34 -16.79 -26.19
C TYR A 112 -4.23 -17.21 -27.16
N GLU A 113 -4.36 -16.81 -28.43
CA GLU A 113 -3.44 -17.21 -29.52
C GLU A 113 -3.14 -18.73 -29.58
N GLY A 114 -4.12 -19.56 -29.21
CA GLY A 114 -4.00 -21.02 -29.23
C GLY A 114 -3.34 -21.64 -27.98
N GLN A 115 -3.00 -20.84 -26.97
CA GLN A 115 -2.43 -21.29 -25.69
C GLN A 115 -3.39 -21.02 -24.52
N PRO A 116 -3.43 -21.90 -23.50
CA PRO A 116 -4.20 -21.65 -22.29
C PRO A 116 -3.54 -20.52 -21.47
N CYS A 117 -4.30 -19.47 -21.17
CA CYS A 117 -3.82 -18.30 -20.46
C CYS A 117 -4.70 -18.02 -19.24
N LEU A 118 -4.07 -17.81 -18.09
CA LEU A 118 -4.70 -17.22 -16.92
C LEU A 118 -4.76 -15.71 -17.10
N MET A 119 -5.93 -15.09 -16.95
CA MET A 119 -6.15 -13.67 -17.19
C MET A 119 -6.71 -12.98 -15.95
N ILE A 120 -6.27 -11.75 -15.71
CA ILE A 120 -6.71 -10.87 -14.63
C ILE A 120 -6.89 -9.47 -15.18
N ARG A 121 -7.97 -8.81 -14.78
CA ARG A 121 -8.21 -7.41 -15.19
C ARG A 121 -7.79 -6.45 -14.10
N VAL A 122 -7.15 -5.36 -14.50
CA VAL A 122 -6.72 -4.29 -13.60
C VAL A 122 -7.21 -2.96 -14.15
N ALA A 123 -7.64 -2.06 -13.26
CA ALA A 123 -8.05 -0.71 -13.63
C ALA A 123 -7.62 0.34 -12.60
N ASN A 124 -7.32 1.53 -13.11
CA ASN A 124 -7.13 2.73 -12.31
C ASN A 124 -8.46 3.47 -12.16
N MET A 125 -8.96 3.60 -10.94
CA MET A 125 -10.21 4.29 -10.61
C MET A 125 -10.04 5.81 -10.47
N ARG A 126 -8.83 6.32 -10.67
CA ARG A 126 -8.50 7.75 -10.61
C ARG A 126 -8.06 8.28 -11.96
N LYS A 127 -8.27 9.58 -12.17
CA LYS A 127 -7.83 10.30 -13.37
C LYS A 127 -6.31 10.46 -13.47
N SER A 128 -5.63 10.54 -12.33
CA SER A 128 -4.17 10.68 -12.27
C SER A 128 -3.48 9.41 -12.75
N LEU A 129 -2.43 9.56 -13.56
CA LEU A 129 -1.80 8.44 -14.23
C LEU A 129 -0.95 7.57 -13.28
N LEU A 130 -0.83 6.31 -13.67
CA LEU A 130 0.11 5.35 -13.12
C LEU A 130 1.07 4.96 -14.25
N LEU A 131 2.36 5.18 -14.04
CA LEU A 131 3.43 4.94 -14.99
C LEU A 131 4.14 3.64 -14.65
N GLY A 132 4.69 2.92 -15.64
CA GLY A 132 5.47 1.72 -15.35
C GLY A 132 4.66 0.60 -14.70
N CYS A 133 3.40 0.40 -15.12
CA CYS A 133 2.52 -0.60 -14.50
C CYS A 133 3.02 -2.01 -14.82
N GLN A 134 3.46 -2.74 -13.80
CA GLN A 134 3.91 -4.13 -13.91
C GLN A 134 3.07 -5.01 -13.00
N VAL A 135 2.58 -6.14 -13.51
CA VAL A 135 1.87 -7.16 -12.74
C VAL A 135 2.76 -8.38 -12.59
N THR A 136 2.83 -8.92 -11.38
CA THR A 136 3.59 -10.13 -11.05
C THR A 136 2.75 -11.03 -10.15
N GLY A 137 2.82 -12.34 -10.35
CA GLY A 137 2.16 -13.32 -9.50
C GLY A 137 3.15 -14.15 -8.69
N LYS A 138 2.68 -14.65 -7.55
CA LYS A 138 3.34 -15.62 -6.69
C LYS A 138 2.34 -16.73 -6.38
N LEU A 139 2.64 -17.94 -6.83
CA LEU A 139 1.90 -19.13 -6.42
C LEU A 139 2.40 -19.55 -5.05
N LEU A 140 1.51 -19.54 -4.06
CA LEU A 140 1.77 -19.95 -2.69
C LEU A 140 1.18 -21.33 -2.47
N GLN A 141 2.00 -22.31 -2.12
CA GLN A 141 1.54 -23.67 -1.85
C GLN A 141 2.40 -24.36 -0.80
N THR A 142 1.90 -25.43 -0.19
CA THR A 142 2.75 -26.32 0.60
C THR A 142 3.41 -27.32 -0.35
N SER A 143 4.73 -27.45 -0.28
CA SER A 143 5.48 -28.39 -1.13
C SER A 143 6.37 -29.30 -0.31
N LEU A 144 6.67 -30.48 -0.86
CA LEU A 144 7.65 -31.41 -0.32
C LEU A 144 8.92 -31.29 -1.17
N THR A 145 10.06 -31.07 -0.52
CA THR A 145 11.37 -31.05 -1.21
C THR A 145 11.77 -32.46 -1.64
N LYS A 146 12.77 -32.56 -2.52
CA LYS A 146 13.32 -33.86 -2.96
C LYS A 146 13.97 -34.62 -1.81
N GLU A 147 14.38 -33.89 -0.78
CA GLU A 147 15.00 -34.37 0.45
C GLU A 147 13.95 -34.82 1.49
N GLY A 148 12.65 -34.68 1.20
CA GLY A 148 11.55 -35.09 2.07
C GLY A 148 11.16 -34.04 3.12
N GLU A 149 11.65 -32.80 3.01
CA GLU A 149 11.28 -31.71 3.92
C GLU A 149 9.98 -31.04 3.46
N THR A 150 9.06 -30.78 4.38
CA THR A 150 7.82 -30.05 4.06
C THR A 150 8.05 -28.55 4.18
N VAL A 151 8.01 -27.84 3.06
CA VAL A 151 8.09 -26.38 3.00
C VAL A 151 6.67 -25.82 2.98
N ARG A 152 6.28 -25.13 4.05
CA ARG A 152 5.03 -24.37 4.11
C ARG A 152 5.22 -23.05 3.36
N MET A 153 4.23 -22.67 2.55
CA MET A 153 4.24 -21.41 1.79
C MET A 153 5.43 -21.29 0.81
N ASP A 154 5.74 -22.37 0.10
CA ASP A 154 6.63 -22.33 -1.06
C ASP A 154 6.08 -21.33 -2.08
N GLN A 155 6.95 -20.44 -2.57
CA GLN A 155 6.56 -19.32 -3.42
C GLN A 155 7.19 -19.46 -4.81
N ARG A 156 6.36 -19.64 -5.83
CA ARG A 156 6.82 -19.74 -7.22
C ARG A 156 6.36 -18.55 -8.03
N ASN A 157 7.24 -18.01 -8.87
CA ASN A 157 6.93 -16.85 -9.69
C ASN A 157 5.95 -17.21 -10.81
N VAL A 158 4.96 -16.36 -11.01
CA VAL A 158 4.00 -16.42 -12.12
C VAL A 158 4.12 -15.11 -12.91
N PRO A 159 4.85 -15.08 -14.03
CA PRO A 159 5.03 -13.85 -14.81
C PRO A 159 3.75 -13.49 -15.58
N PHE A 160 3.29 -12.24 -15.46
CA PHE A 160 2.17 -11.72 -16.24
C PHE A 160 2.67 -10.81 -17.36
N GLN A 161 1.96 -10.86 -18.49
CA GLN A 161 2.19 -10.11 -19.70
C GLN A 161 0.93 -9.31 -20.07
N VAL A 162 1.06 -8.42 -21.03
CA VAL A 162 -0.01 -7.55 -21.53
C VAL A 162 0.27 -7.26 -23.00
N ASP A 163 -0.78 -7.21 -23.83
CA ASP A 163 -0.65 -6.95 -25.27
C ASP A 163 -0.34 -5.48 -25.52
N THR A 164 0.90 -5.08 -25.29
CA THR A 164 1.40 -3.72 -25.53
C THR A 164 2.82 -3.82 -26.04
N SER A 165 3.18 -2.99 -27.02
CA SER A 165 4.52 -2.93 -27.59
C SER A 165 5.60 -2.40 -26.63
N SER A 166 5.20 -2.01 -25.41
CA SER A 166 6.03 -1.46 -24.34
C SER A 166 5.90 -2.33 -23.10
N GLU A 167 7.01 -2.55 -22.41
CA GLU A 167 7.07 -3.25 -21.10
C GLU A 167 6.31 -2.50 -19.98
N SER A 168 5.84 -1.28 -20.26
CA SER A 168 5.10 -0.44 -19.31
C SER A 168 3.82 0.11 -19.92
N PRO A 169 2.69 -0.61 -19.83
CA PRO A 169 1.41 -0.10 -20.33
C PRO A 169 0.93 1.11 -19.50
N PHE A 170 0.18 1.99 -20.17
CA PHE A 170 -0.53 3.09 -19.52
C PHE A 170 -1.91 2.60 -19.05
N LEU A 171 -2.13 2.52 -17.74
CA LEU A 171 -3.39 2.09 -17.14
C LEU A 171 -4.43 3.23 -17.10
N ILE A 172 -4.75 3.80 -18.27
CA ILE A 172 -5.80 4.82 -18.45
C ILE A 172 -7.17 4.16 -18.56
N LEU A 173 -7.22 3.04 -19.26
CA LEU A 173 -8.39 2.17 -19.39
C LEU A 173 -8.11 0.85 -18.66
N PRO A 174 -9.14 0.07 -18.30
CA PRO A 174 -8.96 -1.29 -17.80
C PRO A 174 -8.13 -2.13 -18.78
N LEU A 175 -7.11 -2.80 -18.27
CA LEU A 175 -6.25 -3.70 -19.04
C LEU A 175 -6.37 -5.12 -18.49
N THR A 176 -6.27 -6.10 -19.39
CA THR A 176 -6.20 -7.51 -19.03
C THR A 176 -4.75 -7.95 -19.10
N PHE A 177 -4.21 -8.38 -17.97
CA PHE A 177 -2.92 -9.02 -17.89
C PHE A 177 -3.11 -10.53 -17.95
N TYR A 178 -2.21 -11.25 -18.60
CA TYR A 178 -2.30 -12.68 -18.74
C TYR A 178 -0.99 -13.40 -18.49
N HIS A 179 -1.08 -14.64 -18.02
CA HIS A 179 0.01 -15.57 -17.85
C HIS A 179 -0.24 -16.79 -18.74
N ILE A 180 0.71 -17.09 -19.62
CA ILE A 180 0.68 -18.28 -20.48
C ILE A 180 0.98 -19.50 -19.60
N ILE A 181 0.07 -20.48 -19.60
CA ILE A 181 0.24 -21.74 -18.88
C ILE A 181 0.95 -22.74 -19.78
N ASP A 182 2.26 -22.54 -19.95
CA ASP A 182 3.15 -23.45 -20.68
C ASP A 182 3.69 -24.58 -19.78
N ASP A 183 4.61 -25.40 -20.30
CA ASP A 183 5.22 -26.51 -19.57
C ASP A 183 6.11 -26.06 -18.40
N ASN A 184 6.56 -24.80 -18.38
CA ASN A 184 7.36 -24.22 -17.30
C ASN A 184 6.51 -23.49 -16.25
N SER A 185 5.23 -23.30 -16.52
CA SER A 185 4.31 -22.61 -15.62
C SER A 185 4.10 -23.41 -14.33
N PRO A 186 4.19 -22.77 -13.14
CA PRO A 186 3.88 -23.45 -11.89
C PRO A 186 2.38 -23.81 -11.77
N LEU A 187 1.51 -23.23 -12.61
CA LEU A 187 0.09 -23.54 -12.70
C LEU A 187 -0.20 -24.76 -13.59
N ARG A 188 0.82 -25.36 -14.22
CA ARG A 188 0.67 -26.55 -15.08
C ARG A 188 0.03 -27.72 -14.33
N ALA A 189 0.48 -27.99 -13.10
CA ALA A 189 -0.06 -29.08 -12.27
C ALA A 189 -1.52 -28.84 -11.89
N TRP A 190 -1.91 -27.58 -11.62
CA TRP A 190 -3.31 -27.24 -11.37
C TRP A 190 -4.17 -27.41 -12.63
N ALA A 191 -3.67 -26.98 -13.77
CA ALA A 191 -4.35 -27.16 -15.05
C ALA A 191 -4.55 -28.64 -15.42
N ALA A 192 -3.63 -29.51 -15.02
CA ALA A 192 -3.75 -30.98 -15.13
C ALA A 192 -4.66 -31.61 -14.05
N LYS A 193 -5.25 -30.80 -13.15
CA LYS A 193 -6.05 -31.22 -11.99
C LYS A 193 -5.28 -32.05 -10.95
N GLU A 194 -3.96 -31.90 -10.90
CA GLU A 194 -3.07 -32.58 -9.94
C GLU A 194 -2.82 -31.73 -8.68
N LEU A 195 -2.97 -30.41 -8.79
CA LEU A 195 -2.82 -29.47 -7.67
C LEU A 195 -4.20 -28.94 -7.26
N ALA A 196 -4.57 -29.12 -5.98
CA ALA A 196 -5.89 -28.71 -5.47
C ALA A 196 -5.85 -27.54 -4.49
N ASP A 197 -4.74 -27.31 -3.80
CA ASP A 197 -4.64 -26.34 -2.70
C ASP A 197 -3.46 -25.37 -2.91
N PHE A 198 -3.77 -24.14 -3.29
CA PHE A 198 -2.82 -23.03 -3.47
C PHE A 198 -3.53 -21.68 -3.36
N GLU A 199 -2.75 -20.63 -3.16
CA GLU A 199 -3.21 -19.23 -3.29
C GLU A 199 -2.34 -18.50 -4.31
N LEU A 200 -2.96 -17.83 -5.27
CA LEU A 200 -2.25 -16.99 -6.23
C LEU A 200 -2.25 -15.55 -5.74
N LEU A 201 -1.14 -15.10 -5.16
CA LEU A 201 -0.93 -13.70 -4.81
C LEU A 201 -0.52 -12.90 -6.04
N VAL A 202 -1.23 -11.84 -6.35
CA VAL A 202 -0.97 -10.95 -7.49
C VAL A 202 -0.63 -9.56 -7.00
N ILE A 203 0.47 -9.02 -7.52
CA ILE A 203 1.05 -7.75 -7.11
C ILE A 203 1.20 -6.87 -8.34
N MET A 204 0.56 -5.71 -8.34
CA MET A 204 0.83 -4.65 -9.30
C MET A 204 1.77 -3.62 -8.67
N SER A 205 2.85 -3.29 -9.37
CA SER A 205 3.74 -2.18 -9.06
C SER A 205 3.62 -1.08 -10.11
N ALA A 206 3.60 0.17 -9.69
CA ALA A 206 3.57 1.32 -10.59
C ALA A 206 4.14 2.58 -9.93
N THR A 207 4.50 3.59 -10.72
CA THR A 207 4.92 4.90 -10.25
C THR A 207 3.78 5.91 -10.37
N ILE A 208 3.53 6.65 -9.29
CA ILE A 208 2.50 7.69 -9.22
C ILE A 208 3.03 8.96 -9.90
N GLU A 209 2.40 9.39 -10.98
CA GLU A 209 2.87 10.54 -11.78
C GLU A 209 3.10 11.83 -10.96
N PRO A 210 2.15 12.33 -10.13
CA PRO A 210 2.35 13.62 -9.44
C PRO A 210 3.42 13.64 -8.34
N THR A 211 3.78 12.48 -7.78
CA THR A 211 4.68 12.40 -6.62
C THR A 211 5.93 11.59 -6.89
N SER A 212 6.03 10.95 -8.06
CA SER A 212 7.05 9.96 -8.42
C SER A 212 7.25 8.83 -7.39
N ALA A 213 6.25 8.62 -6.53
CA ALA A 213 6.31 7.59 -5.49
C ALA A 213 5.89 6.24 -6.06
N THR A 214 6.50 5.16 -5.56
CA THR A 214 6.11 3.80 -5.92
C THR A 214 4.81 3.40 -5.22
N CYS A 215 3.93 2.75 -5.96
CA CYS A 215 2.66 2.21 -5.52
C CYS A 215 2.70 0.70 -5.73
N GLN A 216 2.39 -0.06 -4.68
CA GLN A 216 2.15 -1.50 -4.78
C GLN A 216 0.74 -1.81 -4.32
N VAL A 217 0.02 -2.58 -5.14
CA VAL A 217 -1.33 -3.04 -4.84
C VAL A 217 -1.36 -4.54 -5.00
N ARG A 218 -2.05 -5.22 -4.08
CA ARG A 218 -2.06 -6.67 -3.98
C ARG A 218 -3.49 -7.18 -3.97
N THR A 219 -3.70 -8.34 -4.57
CA THR A 219 -4.91 -9.15 -4.45
C THR A 219 -4.48 -10.61 -4.40
N SER A 220 -5.34 -11.51 -3.96
CA SER A 220 -5.12 -12.95 -4.12
C SER A 220 -6.33 -13.61 -4.76
N TYR A 221 -6.09 -14.80 -5.32
CA TYR A 221 -7.10 -15.68 -5.86
C TYR A 221 -6.90 -17.09 -5.33
N LEU A 222 -7.95 -17.64 -4.72
CA LEU A 222 -8.05 -19.06 -4.38
C LEU A 222 -8.44 -19.88 -5.64
N PRO A 223 -8.27 -21.21 -5.62
CA PRO A 223 -8.51 -22.04 -6.80
C PRO A 223 -9.97 -21.98 -7.31
N ASP A 224 -10.92 -21.76 -6.41
CA ASP A 224 -12.35 -21.58 -6.69
C ASP A 224 -12.71 -20.18 -7.24
N GLU A 225 -11.84 -19.19 -7.02
CA GLU A 225 -11.96 -17.84 -7.58
C GLU A 225 -11.35 -17.74 -8.99
N ILE A 226 -10.74 -18.82 -9.49
CA ILE A 226 -10.18 -18.93 -10.84
C ILE A 226 -11.12 -19.74 -11.74
N LEU A 227 -11.77 -19.08 -12.68
CA LEU A 227 -12.83 -19.66 -13.49
C LEU A 227 -12.31 -20.21 -14.83
N TRP A 228 -12.34 -21.54 -14.98
CA TRP A 228 -11.89 -22.21 -16.19
C TRP A 228 -12.93 -22.16 -17.33
N GLY A 229 -12.49 -21.82 -18.54
CA GLY A 229 -13.37 -21.70 -19.72
C GLY A 229 -14.23 -20.44 -19.70
N TYR A 230 -13.78 -19.40 -18.99
CA TYR A 230 -14.41 -18.10 -18.95
C TYR A 230 -13.47 -17.05 -19.54
N GLU A 231 -14.07 -15.97 -20.06
CA GLU A 231 -13.38 -14.82 -20.59
C GLU A 231 -13.99 -13.52 -20.05
N PHE A 232 -13.19 -12.48 -20.16
CA PHE A 232 -13.57 -11.13 -19.80
C PHE A 232 -14.24 -10.44 -20.99
N PRO A 233 -15.54 -10.07 -20.91
CA PRO A 233 -16.23 -9.36 -21.97
C PRO A 233 -15.61 -7.96 -22.17
N PRO A 234 -15.63 -7.38 -23.39
CA PRO A 234 -15.06 -6.05 -23.64
C PRO A 234 -15.67 -4.98 -22.71
N VAL A 235 -14.81 -4.18 -22.07
CA VAL A 235 -15.22 -3.08 -21.17
C VAL A 235 -15.08 -1.70 -21.83
N VAL A 236 -14.25 -1.61 -22.87
CA VAL A 236 -13.99 -0.38 -23.59
C VAL A 236 -14.83 -0.34 -24.86
N SER A 237 -15.59 0.73 -25.05
CA SER A 237 -16.37 0.98 -26.26
C SER A 237 -16.15 2.40 -26.78
N LEU A 238 -16.45 2.61 -28.07
CA LEU A 238 -16.45 3.93 -28.68
C LEU A 238 -17.82 4.60 -28.46
N SER A 239 -17.83 5.78 -27.89
CA SER A 239 -19.04 6.61 -27.78
C SER A 239 -19.46 7.17 -29.14
N GLN A 240 -20.71 7.62 -29.23
CA GLN A 240 -21.24 8.32 -30.42
C GLN A 240 -20.42 9.57 -30.80
N SER A 241 -19.74 10.19 -29.83
CA SER A 241 -18.84 11.33 -30.07
C SER A 241 -17.40 10.94 -30.44
N GLY A 242 -17.12 9.66 -30.70
CA GLY A 242 -15.78 9.18 -31.08
C GLY A 242 -14.77 9.07 -29.93
N LYS A 243 -15.21 9.16 -28.67
CA LYS A 243 -14.35 9.01 -27.48
C LYS A 243 -14.42 7.60 -26.93
N TYR A 244 -13.30 7.03 -26.49
CA TYR A 244 -13.29 5.77 -25.75
C TYR A 244 -13.89 5.94 -24.35
N VAL A 245 -14.78 5.03 -23.98
CA VAL A 245 -15.45 4.99 -22.68
C VAL A 245 -15.31 3.60 -22.10
N ALA A 246 -14.95 3.51 -20.82
CA ALA A 246 -14.92 2.25 -20.07
C ALA A 246 -16.20 2.10 -19.25
N ASP A 247 -16.98 1.05 -19.50
CA ASP A 247 -18.17 0.72 -18.71
C ASP A 247 -17.81 -0.23 -17.55
N PHE A 248 -17.62 0.34 -16.37
CA PHE A 248 -17.25 -0.41 -15.16
C PHE A 248 -18.33 -1.40 -14.69
N SER A 249 -19.57 -1.34 -15.20
CA SER A 249 -20.57 -2.36 -14.89
C SER A 249 -20.23 -3.74 -15.49
N PHE A 250 -19.35 -3.79 -16.49
CA PHE A 250 -18.83 -5.02 -17.08
C PHE A 250 -17.42 -5.39 -16.57
N PHE A 251 -16.86 -4.63 -15.64
CA PHE A 251 -15.49 -4.84 -15.17
C PHE A 251 -15.29 -6.20 -14.51
N ASP A 252 -16.19 -6.58 -13.59
CA ASP A 252 -16.14 -7.86 -12.87
C ASP A 252 -16.95 -8.98 -13.56
N LYS A 253 -17.67 -8.66 -14.65
CA LYS A 253 -18.45 -9.67 -15.37
C LYS A 253 -17.53 -10.62 -16.11
N VAL A 254 -17.93 -11.88 -16.13
CA VAL A 254 -17.26 -12.96 -16.87
C VAL A 254 -18.29 -13.66 -17.74
N ALA A 255 -17.87 -14.15 -18.90
CA ALA A 255 -18.71 -14.91 -19.83
C ALA A 255 -18.06 -16.27 -20.12
N LYS A 256 -18.86 -17.30 -20.37
CA LYS A 256 -18.30 -18.59 -20.82
C LYS A 256 -17.70 -18.43 -22.21
N THR A 257 -16.47 -18.86 -22.38
CA THR A 257 -15.79 -18.86 -23.68
C THR A 257 -16.46 -19.88 -24.61
N LYS A 258 -16.59 -19.53 -25.89
CA LYS A 258 -17.14 -20.43 -26.92
C LYS A 258 -16.23 -21.63 -27.20
N THR A 259 -14.95 -21.47 -26.91
CA THR A 259 -13.88 -22.44 -27.13
C THR A 259 -13.33 -22.87 -25.77
N THR A 260 -13.47 -24.14 -25.42
CA THR A 260 -12.87 -24.67 -24.20
C THR A 260 -11.34 -24.63 -24.32
N PRO A 261 -10.59 -24.22 -23.28
CA PRO A 261 -9.14 -24.31 -23.29
C PRO A 261 -8.70 -25.76 -23.53
N ILE A 262 -8.07 -26.01 -24.67
CA ILE A 262 -7.55 -27.34 -25.00
C ILE A 262 -6.14 -27.40 -24.44
N PHE A 263 -5.97 -28.18 -23.38
CA PHE A 263 -4.64 -28.59 -22.95
C PHE A 263 -4.11 -29.61 -23.95
N LYS A 264 -3.04 -29.28 -24.68
CA LYS A 264 -2.26 -30.32 -25.35
C LYS A 264 -1.52 -31.07 -24.25
N SER A 265 -1.95 -32.29 -23.93
CA SER A 265 -1.14 -33.20 -23.13
C SER A 265 0.20 -33.35 -23.83
N SER A 266 1.28 -33.28 -23.06
CA SER A 266 2.60 -33.59 -23.60
C SER A 266 2.55 -35.01 -24.18
N SER A 267 3.24 -35.20 -25.30
CA SER A 267 3.27 -36.40 -26.14
C SER A 267 3.63 -37.71 -25.41
N LEU A 268 3.98 -37.66 -24.12
CA LEU A 268 4.30 -38.80 -23.28
C LEU A 268 3.08 -39.55 -22.75
N GLN A 269 1.91 -38.91 -22.63
CA GLN A 269 0.67 -39.59 -22.23
C GLN A 269 0.02 -40.38 -23.39
N HIS A 270 0.25 -39.96 -24.63
CA HIS A 270 -0.26 -40.68 -25.81
C HIS A 270 0.46 -42.02 -26.06
N GLU A 271 1.69 -42.19 -25.60
CA GLU A 271 2.41 -43.48 -25.68
C GLU A 271 2.00 -44.48 -24.59
N TYR A 272 1.68 -43.99 -23.38
CA TYR A 272 1.16 -44.86 -22.31
C TYR A 272 -0.28 -45.32 -22.57
N GLN A 273 -1.15 -44.44 -23.09
CA GLN A 273 -2.52 -44.85 -23.43
C GLN A 273 -2.56 -45.83 -24.61
N LYS A 274 -1.67 -45.65 -25.61
CA LYS A 274 -1.55 -46.59 -26.73
C LYS A 274 -0.98 -47.95 -26.32
N SER A 275 -0.14 -48.02 -25.28
CA SER A 275 0.43 -49.29 -24.82
C SER A 275 -0.57 -50.09 -23.97
N GLU A 276 -1.40 -49.43 -23.17
CA GLU A 276 -2.49 -50.08 -22.43
C GLU A 276 -3.61 -50.59 -23.36
N ASP A 277 -4.00 -49.82 -24.38
CA ASP A 277 -5.01 -50.26 -25.35
C ASP A 277 -4.51 -51.45 -26.21
N PHE A 278 -3.19 -51.57 -26.42
CA PHE A 278 -2.58 -52.70 -27.13
C PHE A 278 -2.44 -53.96 -26.25
N LEU A 279 -2.30 -53.79 -24.93
CA LEU A 279 -2.26 -54.90 -23.97
C LEU A 279 -3.66 -55.43 -23.62
N CYS A 280 -4.70 -54.59 -23.70
CA CYS A 280 -6.10 -55.02 -23.55
C CYS A 280 -6.70 -55.67 -24.81
N SER A 281 -5.97 -55.71 -25.93
CA SER A 281 -6.42 -56.29 -27.21
C SER A 281 -5.65 -57.55 -27.65
N LEU A 282 -4.79 -58.08 -26.78
CA LEU A 282 -4.16 -59.41 -26.87
C LEU A 282 -4.80 -60.37 -25.85
#